data_AF-A0A9E2X8R1-F1
#
_entry.id   AF-A0A9E2X8R1-F1
#
_cell.length_a   1.000
_cell.length_b   1.000
_cell.length_c   1.000
_cell.angle_alpha   90.00
_cell.angle_beta   90.00
_cell.angle_gamma   90.00
#
_symmetry.space_group_name_H-M   'P 1'
#
loop_
_entity.id
_entity.type
_entity.pdbx_description
1 polymer ?
#
loop_
_entity_poly.entity_id
_entity_poly.type
_entity_poly.pdbx_seq_one_letter_code
_entity_poly.pdbx_strand_id
1 'polypeptide(L)' 'MLKPGGRIAIADVVNIAPLPPELGADRALLCGCMAGAAAALEIEDWLAAAGFTDIRITIKPGSRELVET' A
#
# COMPACT_ATOMS: atom_id res chain seq x y z
N MET A 1 13.28 -11.54 8.69
CA MET A 1 12.59 -12.27 9.78
C MET A 1 12.59 -11.39 11.02
N LEU A 2 11.48 -11.28 11.74
CA LEU A 2 11.40 -10.53 12.99
C LEU A 2 11.90 -11.39 14.15
N LYS A 3 12.58 -10.75 15.12
CA LYS A 3 12.85 -11.36 16.42
C LYS A 3 11.56 -11.37 17.26
N PRO A 4 11.44 -12.24 18.29
CA PRO A 4 10.33 -12.16 19.24
C PRO A 4 10.14 -10.74 19.80
N GLY A 5 8.90 -10.23 19.78
CA GLY A 5 8.57 -8.85 20.17
C GLY A 5 8.89 -7.77 19.12
N GLY A 6 9.40 -8.17 17.94
CA GLY A 6 9.66 -7.26 16.83
C GLY A 6 8.39 -6.67 16.24
N ARG A 7 8.55 -5.53 15.54
CA ARG A 7 7.47 -4.80 14.86
C ARG A 7 7.87 -4.53 13.43
N ILE A 8 6.87 -4.36 12.58
CA ILE A 8 7.04 -3.91 11.20
C ILE A 8 6.50 -2.48 11.06
N ALA A 9 7.24 -1.62 10.36
CA ALA A 9 6.83 -0.26 10.04
C ALA A 9 7.21 0.00 8.58
N ILE A 10 6.20 0.30 7.75
CA ILE A 10 6.34 0.45 6.30
C ILE A 10 5.68 1.78 5.90
N ALA A 11 6.25 2.43 4.90
CA ALA A 11 5.58 3.48 4.13
C ALA A 11 5.51 3.00 2.68
N ASP A 12 4.30 2.95 2.13
CA ASP A 12 4.05 2.45 0.78
C ASP A 12 2.89 3.21 0.11
N VAL A 13 2.74 3.05 -1.20
CA VAL A 13 1.62 3.56 -1.99
C VAL A 13 0.41 2.65 -1.78
N VAL A 14 -0.76 3.26 -1.54
CA VAL A 14 -2.02 2.54 -1.35
C VAL A 14 -3.10 3.09 -2.26
N ASN A 15 -3.98 2.21 -2.72
CA ASN A 15 -5.17 2.59 -3.46
C ASN A 15 -6.26 3.05 -2.49
N ILE A 16 -6.71 4.29 -2.65
CA ILE A 16 -7.85 4.86 -1.90
C ILE A 16 -9.18 4.69 -2.64
N ALA A 17 -9.11 4.35 -3.93
CA ALA A 17 -10.22 4.06 -4.80
C ALA A 17 -9.80 2.99 -5.81
N PRO A 18 -10.75 2.21 -6.37
CA PRO A 18 -10.43 1.25 -7.43
C PRO A 18 -9.76 1.93 -8.61
N LEU A 19 -8.67 1.33 -9.09
CA LEU A 19 -8.01 1.77 -10.30
C LEU A 19 -8.83 1.35 -11.53
N PRO A 20 -9.08 2.24 -12.50
CA PRO A 20 -9.71 1.86 -13.76
C PRO A 20 -8.95 0.73 -14.46
N PRO A 21 -9.64 -0.27 -15.04
CA PRO A 21 -9.00 -1.42 -15.68
C PRO A 21 -7.97 -1.05 -16.75
N GLU A 22 -8.23 0.01 -17.52
CA GLU A 22 -7.34 0.53 -18.54
C GLU A 22 -5.98 1.00 -17.99
N LEU A 23 -5.95 1.48 -16.74
CA LEU A 23 -4.72 1.93 -16.08
C LEU A 23 -3.98 0.79 -15.37
N GLY A 24 -4.66 -0.30 -15.03
CA GLY A 24 -4.04 -1.47 -14.39
C GLY A 24 -2.99 -2.18 -15.25
N ALA A 25 -3.08 -2.05 -16.58
CA ALA A 25 -2.13 -2.62 -17.54
C ALA A 25 -1.01 -1.65 -17.96
N ASP A 26 -1.03 -0.40 -17.47
CA ASP A 26 -0.02 0.59 -17.82
C ASP A 26 1.33 0.27 -17.17
N ARG A 27 2.36 0.10 -18.01
CA ARG A 27 3.71 -0.29 -17.57
C ARG A 27 4.41 0.83 -16.78
N ALA A 28 4.16 2.09 -17.11
CA ALA A 28 4.73 3.21 -16.38
C ALA A 28 4.10 3.30 -14.98
N LEU A 29 2.78 3.13 -14.88
CA LEU A 29 2.08 3.10 -13.59
C LEU A 29 2.47 1.89 -12.73
N LEU A 30 2.73 0.74 -13.35
CA LEU A 30 3.24 -0.44 -12.65
C LEU A 30 4.65 -0.20 -12.10
N CYS A 31 5.57 0.32 -12.93
CA CYS A 31 6.92 0.67 -12.48
C CYS A 31 6.93 1.76 -11.40
N GLY A 32 5.93 2.63 -11.37
CA GLY A 32 5.74 3.66 -10.35
C GLY A 32 5.01 3.19 -9.08
N CYS A 33 4.79 1.88 -8.90
CA CYS A 33 4.06 1.29 -7.76
C CYS A 33 2.60 1.76 -7.62
N MET A 34 2.00 2.36 -8.66
CA MET A 34 0.61 2.83 -8.63
C MET A 34 -0.37 1.76 -9.08
N ALA A 35 -0.08 1.09 -10.20
CA ALA A 35 -1.00 0.09 -10.77
C ALA A 35 -1.20 -1.15 -9.88
N GLY A 36 -0.14 -1.51 -9.13
CA GLY A 36 -0.14 -2.64 -8.21
C GLY A 36 -0.43 -2.30 -6.74
N ALA A 37 -0.78 -1.05 -6.43
CA ALA A 37 -1.02 -0.63 -5.06
C ALA A 37 -2.27 -1.33 -4.49
N ALA A 38 -2.13 -1.94 -3.31
CA ALA A 38 -3.25 -2.55 -2.61
C ALA A 38 -4.07 -1.47 -1.87
N ALA A 39 -5.35 -1.74 -1.62
CA ALA A 39 -6.14 -0.91 -0.73
C ALA A 39 -5.69 -1.09 0.73
N ALA A 40 -5.90 -0.08 1.56
CA ALA A 40 -5.52 -0.14 2.98
C ALA A 40 -6.16 -1.34 3.71
N LEU A 41 -7.41 -1.69 3.37
CA LEU A 41 -8.12 -2.83 3.94
C LEU A 41 -7.47 -4.16 3.56
N GLU A 42 -7.02 -4.33 2.31
CA GLU A 42 -6.34 -5.55 1.87
C GLU A 42 -5.02 -5.74 2.61
N ILE A 43 -4.29 -4.64 2.83
CA ILE A 43 -3.04 -4.67 3.62
C ILE A 43 -3.32 -5.06 5.07
N GLU A 44 -4.38 -4.52 5.67
CA GLU A 44 -4.81 -4.89 7.03
C GLU A 44 -5.15 -6.38 7.13
N ASP A 45 -5.91 -6.90 6.16
CA ASP A 45 -6.28 -8.32 6.08
C ASP A 45 -5.05 -9.23 5.92
N TRP A 46 -4.10 -8.87 5.06
CA TRP A 46 -2.86 -9.64 4.87
C TRP A 46 -1.99 -9.64 6.13
N LEU A 47 -1.86 -8.49 6.80
CA LEU A 47 -1.11 -8.39 8.05
C LEU A 47 -1.78 -9.22 9.16
N ALA A 48 -3.11 -9.18 9.26
CA ALA A 48 -3.86 -9.99 10.22
C ALA A 48 -3.69 -11.49 9.93
N ALA A 49 -3.78 -11.90 8.66
CA ALA A 49 -3.57 -13.28 8.23
C ALA A 49 -2.13 -13.77 8.50
N ALA A 50 -1.14 -12.88 8.46
CA ALA A 50 0.24 -13.17 8.82
C ALA A 50 0.50 -13.21 10.35
N GLY A 51 -0.52 -12.96 11.17
CA GLY A 51 -0.44 -13.02 12.63
C GLY A 51 0.00 -11.71 13.30
N PHE A 52 0.06 -10.60 12.57
CA PHE A 52 0.27 -9.29 13.18
C PHE A 52 -0.97 -8.85 13.94
N THR A 53 -0.74 -8.11 15.03
CA THR A 53 -1.77 -7.52 15.89
C THR A 53 -1.44 -6.04 16.11
N ASP A 54 -2.38 -5.25 16.64
CA ASP A 54 -2.22 -3.78 16.80
C ASP A 54 -1.87 -3.07 15.47
N ILE A 55 -2.55 -3.47 14.39
CA ILE A 55 -2.34 -2.93 13.05
C ILE A 55 -2.87 -1.50 13.00
N ARG A 56 -2.02 -0.57 12.57
CA ARG A 56 -2.36 0.85 12.43
C ARG A 56 -1.91 1.34 11.08
N ILE A 57 -2.88 1.74 10.24
CA ILE A 57 -2.63 2.30 8.93
C ILE A 57 -3.05 3.78 8.94
N THR A 58 -2.16 4.65 8.46
CA THR A 58 -2.43 6.08 8.35
C THR A 58 -2.24 6.51 6.91
N ILE A 59 -3.33 6.92 6.26
CA ILE A 59 -3.29 7.45 4.90
C ILE A 59 -2.81 8.90 4.97
N LYS A 60 -1.73 9.21 4.25
CA LYS A 60 -1.22 10.58 4.10
C LYS A 60 -1.71 11.16 2.77
N PRO A 61 -2.65 12.13 2.77
CA PRO A 61 -3.26 12.64 1.54
C PRO A 61 -2.35 13.53 0.66
N GLY A 62 -1.06 13.70 1.00
CA GLY A 62 -0.13 14.63 0.34
C GLY A 62 0.77 14.04 -0.75
N SER A 63 0.58 12.78 -1.18
CA SER A 63 1.44 12.20 -2.22
C SER A 63 1.24 12.80 -3.61
N ARG A 64 0.12 13.52 -3.86
CA ARG A 64 -0.12 14.18 -5.16
C ARG A 64 1.00 15.14 -5.55
N GLU A 65 1.56 15.86 -4.59
CA GLU A 65 2.66 16.82 -4.80
C GLU A 65 3.99 16.12 -5.14
N LEU A 66 4.12 14.82 -4.81
CA LEU A 66 5.32 14.03 -5.08
C LEU A 66 5.28 13.32 -6.44
N VAL A 67 4.11 13.25 -7.07
CA VAL A 67 3.86 12.54 -8.34
C VAL A 67 3.75 13.50 -9.53
N GLU A 68 3.75 14.82 -9.31
CA GLU A 68 3.92 15.80 -10.39
C GLU A 68 5.35 15.74 -10.94
N THR A 69 5.56 14.90 -11.96
CA THR A 69 6.75 14.88 -12.82
C THR A 69 6.32 14.89 -14.27
#